data_AF-A0A932Z245-F1
#
_entry.id   AF-A0A932Z245-F1
#
_cell.length_a   1.000
_cell.length_b   1.000
_cell.length_c   1.000
_cell.angle_alpha   90.00
_cell.angle_beta   90.00
_cell.angle_gamma   90.00
#
_symmetry.space_group_name_H-M   'P 1'
#
loop_
_entity.id
_entity.type
_entity.pdbx_description
1 polymer ?
#
loop_
_entity_poly.entity_id
_entity_poly.type
_entity_poly.pdbx_seq_one_letter_code
_entity_poly.pdbx_strand_id
1 'polypeptide(L)'
;KNKPTKQHYVPQCYLRERADPTVPSNQEPFVWIFYKDGKNKSKDKVKNVLASNDLYAMKIKGEKNYSIEEALANLEGMTSIIGKFNHA
;
A
#
# COMPACT_ATOMS: atom_id res chain seq x y z
N LYS A 1 4.65 -20.84 -4.79
CA LYS A 1 4.74 -19.38 -5.03
C LYS A 1 3.86 -18.69 -3.99
N ASN A 2 4.39 -17.70 -3.27
CA ASN A 2 3.61 -16.94 -2.29
C ASN A 2 2.50 -16.18 -3.02
N LYS A 3 1.26 -16.31 -2.57
CA LYS A 3 0.16 -15.49 -3.10
C LYS A 3 0.46 -14.03 -2.76
N PRO A 4 0.36 -13.09 -3.72
CA PRO A 4 0.38 -11.67 -3.40
C PRO A 4 -0.73 -11.39 -2.38
N THR A 5 -0.38 -10.77 -1.27
CA THR A 5 -1.32 -10.35 -0.23
C THR A 5 -1.11 -8.87 0.00
N LYS A 6 -2.17 -8.15 0.40
CA LYS A 6 -2.17 -6.70 0.64
C LYS A 6 -1.77 -5.87 -0.58
N GLN A 7 -2.48 -6.06 -1.68
CA GLN A 7 -2.32 -5.23 -2.86
C GLN A 7 -2.95 -3.86 -2.67
N HIS A 8 -2.18 -2.81 -2.96
CA HIS A 8 -2.65 -1.44 -2.77
C HIS A 8 -3.51 -0.95 -3.95
N TYR A 9 -4.62 -0.30 -3.61
CA TYR A 9 -5.42 0.51 -4.52
C TYR A 9 -4.69 1.81 -4.88
N VAL A 10 -4.02 2.42 -3.89
CA VAL A 10 -3.12 3.57 -4.07
C VAL A 10 -1.70 3.15 -3.66
N PRO A 11 -0.71 3.18 -4.57
CA PRO A 11 0.63 2.70 -4.27
C PRO A 11 1.25 3.32 -3.02
N GLN A 12 2.02 2.54 -2.26
CA GLN A 12 2.70 3.01 -1.06
C GLN A 12 3.59 4.23 -1.30
N CYS A 13 4.23 4.36 -2.46
CA CYS A 13 5.06 5.52 -2.78
C CYS A 13 4.27 6.83 -2.73
N TYR A 14 3.02 6.83 -3.22
CA TYR A 14 2.14 7.99 -3.14
C TYR A 14 1.68 8.28 -1.71
N LEU A 15 1.35 7.24 -0.94
CA LEU A 15 0.91 7.38 0.45
C LEU A 15 2.03 7.86 1.38
N ARG A 16 3.29 7.51 1.09
CA ARG A 16 4.47 7.96 1.86
C ARG A 16 4.65 9.47 1.84
N GLU A 17 4.38 10.12 0.71
CA GLU A 17 4.42 11.59 0.59
C GLU A 17 3.37 12.29 1.47
N ARG A 18 2.37 11.56 1.97
CA ARG A 18 1.32 12.04 2.87
C ARG A 18 1.45 11.48 4.28
N ALA A 19 2.52 10.75 4.57
CA ALA A 19 2.79 10.24 5.91
C ALA A 19 3.05 11.39 6.89
N ASP A 20 2.81 11.14 8.18
CA ASP A 20 3.08 12.12 9.23
C ASP A 20 4.59 12.45 9.26
N PRO A 21 4.98 13.72 9.01
CA PRO A 21 6.38 14.09 8.86
C PRO A 21 7.15 14.07 10.18
N THR A 22 6.45 13.96 11.33
CA THR A 22 7.12 13.85 12.63
C THR A 22 7.65 12.44 12.89
N VAL A 23 7.31 11.47 12.02
CA VAL A 23 7.78 10.09 12.16
C VAL A 23 9.25 10.01 11.77
N PRO A 24 10.13 9.55 12.68
CA PRO A 24 11.54 9.37 12.37
C PRO A 24 11.74 8.42 11.19
N SER A 25 12.78 8.65 10.38
CA SER A 25 13.09 7.85 9.18
C SER A 25 13.36 6.36 9.46
N ASN A 26 13.69 6.01 10.71
CA ASN A 26 13.91 4.64 11.16
C ASN A 26 12.64 3.93 11.65
N GLN A 27 11.48 4.59 11.63
CA GLN A 27 10.19 4.01 12.00
C GLN A 27 9.29 3.81 10.76
N GLU A 28 8.32 2.90 10.89
CA GLU A 28 7.35 2.68 9.81
C GLU A 28 6.46 3.93 9.66
N PRO A 29 6.39 4.54 8.46
CA PRO A 29 5.53 5.68 8.25
C PRO A 29 4.05 5.30 8.43
N PHE A 30 3.29 6.21 9.04
CA PHE A 30 1.85 6.07 9.19
C PHE A 30 1.12 7.28 8.62
N VAL A 31 -0.15 7.09 8.28
CA VAL A 31 -1.06 8.13 7.84
C VAL A 31 -2.23 8.24 8.82
N TRP A 32 -2.84 9.42 8.86
CA TRP A 32 -4.09 9.64 9.58
C TRP A 32 -5.28 9.29 8.67
N ILE A 33 -6.16 8.44 9.18
CA ILE A 33 -7.41 8.05 8.52
C ILE A 33 -8.53 8.81 9.20
N PHE A 34 -9.25 9.63 8.43
CA PHE A 34 -10.42 10.35 8.88
C PHE A 34 -11.67 9.65 8.34
N TYR A 35 -12.55 9.24 9.25
CA TYR A 35 -13.81 8.63 8.86
C TYR A 35 -14.75 9.70 8.31
N LYS A 36 -15.58 9.33 7.32
CA LYS A 36 -16.51 10.27 6.66
C LYS A 36 -17.48 10.94 7.62
N ASP A 37 -17.77 10.30 8.75
CA ASP A 37 -18.65 10.84 9.79
C ASP A 37 -18.03 11.99 10.60
N GLY A 38 -16.72 12.25 10.43
CA GLY A 38 -15.97 13.30 11.12
C GLY A 38 -15.77 13.07 12.62
N LYS A 39 -16.30 11.97 13.18
CA LYS A 39 -16.28 11.70 14.63
C LYS A 39 -15.07 10.89 15.03
N ASN A 40 -14.60 10.04 14.13
CA ASN A 40 -13.49 9.15 14.39
C ASN A 40 -12.27 9.47 13.52
N LYS A 41 -11.10 9.27 14.11
CA LYS A 41 -9.82 9.24 13.41
C LYS A 41 -8.96 8.13 13.96
N SER A 42 -8.17 7.52 13.10
CA SER A 42 -7.19 6.49 13.48
C SER A 42 -5.86 6.74 12.77
N LYS A 43 -4.81 6.10 13.27
CA LYS A 43 -3.51 6.02 12.59
C LYS A 43 -3.30 4.59 12.15
N ASP A 44 -2.78 4.40 10.95
CA ASP A 44 -2.31 3.10 10.50
C ASP A 44 -1.09 3.25 9.58
N LYS A 45 -0.29 2.19 9.52
CA LYS A 45 0.94 2.10 8.72
C LYS A 45 0.59 2.21 7.24
N VAL A 46 1.41 2.93 6.48
CA VAL A 46 1.20 3.10 5.03
C VAL A 46 0.94 1.77 4.31
N LYS A 47 1.70 0.72 4.64
CA LYS A 47 1.57 -0.63 4.06
C LYS A 47 0.27 -1.40 4.37
N ASN A 48 -0.57 -0.87 5.25
CA ASN A 48 -1.85 -1.48 5.63
C ASN A 48 -3.05 -0.74 5.04
N VAL A 49 -2.86 0.52 4.64
CA VAL A 49 -3.96 1.42 4.26
C VAL A 49 -4.23 1.31 2.77
N LEU A 50 -5.51 1.33 2.39
CA LEU A 50 -5.95 1.20 0.99
C LEU A 50 -5.40 -0.07 0.31
N ALA A 51 -5.19 -1.13 1.10
CA ALA A 51 -4.76 -2.43 0.61
C ALA A 51 -5.85 -3.48 0.81
N SER A 52 -6.00 -4.39 -0.16
CA SER A 52 -6.88 -5.55 -0.08
C SER A 52 -6.18 -6.78 -0.65
N ASN A 53 -6.62 -7.95 -0.24
CA ASN A 53 -6.25 -9.17 -0.95
C ASN A 53 -7.08 -9.29 -2.23
N ASP A 54 -6.48 -9.88 -3.26
CA ASP A 54 -7.17 -10.29 -4.48
C ASP A 54 -7.85 -9.15 -5.26
N LEU A 55 -7.37 -7.92 -5.10
CA LEU A 55 -7.90 -6.71 -5.72
C LEU A 55 -7.87 -6.76 -7.27
N TYR A 56 -6.81 -7.32 -7.84
CA TYR A 56 -6.60 -7.46 -9.29
C TYR A 56 -6.57 -8.92 -9.74
N ALA A 57 -6.93 -9.86 -8.86
CA ALA A 57 -7.03 -11.25 -9.24
C ALA A 57 -8.24 -11.45 -10.17
N MET A 58 -8.02 -12.09 -11.33
CA MET A 58 -9.06 -12.35 -12.31
C MET A 58 -9.42 -13.83 -12.32
N LYS A 59 -10.62 -14.18 -12.80
CA LYS A 59 -10.97 -15.58 -13.10
C LYS A 59 -10.77 -15.86 -14.59
N ILE A 60 -9.94 -16.85 -14.91
CA ILE A 60 -9.74 -17.34 -16.28
C ILE A 60 -10.12 -18.81 -16.29
N LYS A 61 -11.13 -19.18 -17.08
CA LYS A 61 -11.66 -20.55 -17.16
C LYS A 61 -12.04 -21.16 -15.79
N GLY A 62 -12.57 -20.33 -14.89
CA GLY A 62 -12.97 -20.74 -13.54
C GLY A 62 -11.84 -20.75 -12.52
N GLU A 63 -10.58 -20.66 -12.95
CA GLU A 63 -9.43 -20.61 -12.06
C GLU A 63 -9.01 -19.17 -11.77
N LYS A 64 -8.53 -18.93 -10.55
CA LYS A 64 -8.07 -17.61 -10.12
C LYS A 64 -6.64 -17.37 -10.61
N ASN A 65 -6.47 -16.31 -11.39
CA ASN A 65 -5.22 -15.88 -11.97
C ASN A 65 -4.70 -14.62 -11.23
N TYR A 66 -3.45 -14.69 -10.78
CA TYR A 66 -2.78 -13.66 -9.99
C TYR A 66 -1.66 -12.95 -10.76
N SER A 67 -1.57 -13.09 -12.08
CA SER A 67 -0.46 -12.52 -12.85
C SER A 67 -0.38 -10.99 -12.72
N ILE A 68 -1.53 -10.31 -12.71
CA ILE A 68 -1.62 -8.85 -12.54
C ILE A 68 -1.22 -8.46 -11.12
N GLU A 69 -1.71 -9.18 -10.12
CA GLU A 69 -1.34 -9.02 -8.71
C GLU A 69 0.18 -9.14 -8.51
N GLU A 70 0.79 -10.19 -9.05
CA GLU A 70 2.24 -10.41 -8.97
C GLU A 70 3.02 -9.28 -9.65
N ALA A 71 2.59 -8.85 -10.84
CA ALA A 71 3.25 -7.77 -11.56
C ALA A 71 3.18 -6.43 -10.82
N LEU A 72 2.01 -6.07 -10.28
CA LEU A 72 1.81 -4.82 -9.56
C LEU A 72 2.51 -4.81 -8.20
N ALA A 73 2.51 -5.93 -7.48
CA ALA A 73 3.27 -6.06 -6.23
C ALA A 73 4.77 -5.86 -6.45
N ASN A 74 5.32 -6.39 -7.55
CA ASN A 74 6.73 -6.19 -7.92
C ASN A 74 7.02 -4.72 -8.25
N LEU A 75 6.18 -4.07 -9.06
CA LEU A 75 6.32 -2.65 -9.40
C LEU A 75 6.21 -1.74 -8.16
N GLU A 76 5.27 -2.05 -7.27
CA GLU A 76 5.12 -1.35 -5.99
C GLU A 76 6.37 -1.54 -5.11
N GLY A 77 6.91 -2.76 -5.02
CA GLY A 77 8.17 -3.02 -4.32
C GLY A 77 9.33 -2.17 -4.84
N MET A 78 9.50 -2.08 -6.16
CA MET A 78 10.53 -1.25 -6.80
C MET A 78 10.33 0.24 -6.51
N THR A 79 9.10 0.74 -6.62
CA THR A 79 8.79 2.17 -6.42
C THR A 79 8.72 2.59 -4.95
N SER A 80 8.49 1.65 -4.02
CA SER A 80 8.53 1.91 -2.58
C SER A 80 9.89 2.43 -2.09
N ILE A 81 10.95 2.14 -2.86
CA ILE A 81 12.33 2.58 -2.60
C ILE A 81 12.52 4.05 -3.00
N ILE A 82 11.83 4.53 -4.04
CA ILE A 82 12.05 5.88 -4.60
C ILE A 82 11.65 6.98 -3.59
N GLY A 83 10.58 6.78 -2.82
CA GLY A 83 10.19 7.71 -1.75
C GLY A 83 11.17 7.81 -0.58
N LYS A 84 12.17 6.90 -0.46
CA LYS A 84 13.20 6.99 0.58
C LYS A 84 14.35 7.93 0.22
N PHE A 85 14.58 8.19 -1.08
CA PHE A 85 15.72 8.99 -1.54
C PHE A 85 15.44 10.50 -1.60
N ASN A 86 14.18 10.94 -1.61
CA ASN A 86 13.82 12.35 -1.76
C ASN A 86 13.83 13.17 -0.44
N HIS A 87 14.21 12.56 0.68
CA HIS A 87 14.22 13.20 2.01
C HIS A 87 15.56 13.08 2.76
N ALA A 88 16.67 12.92 2.03
CA ALA A 88 18.04 12.93 2.59
C ALA A 88 18.68 14.31 2.46
#